data_AF-A0A537UYQ8-F1
#
_entry.id   AF-A0A537UYQ8-F1
#
_cell.length_a   1.000
_cell.length_b   1.000
_cell.length_c   1.000
_cell.angle_alpha   90.00
_cell.angle_beta   90.00
_cell.angle_gamma   90.00
#
_symmetry.space_group_name_H-M   'P 1'
#
loop_
_entity.id
_entity.type
_entity.pdbx_description
1 polymer ?
#
loop_
_entity_poly.entity_id
_entity_poly.type
_entity_poly.pdbx_seq_one_letter_code
_entity_poly.pdbx_strand_id
1 'polypeptide(L)'
;MLPDVDGRSAIARRLKDITSSILADQGGADQCSESRLQLVRRFAAAAVLAEQMESRLANGEQIDIQEHALLCSTLTRLAQRIGIERRARDVTPPDPLQYAREYDPS
;
A
#
# COMPACT_ATOMS: atom_id res chain seq x y z
N MET A 1 -10.98 -11.14 15.23
CA MET A 1 -10.61 -9.88 15.90
C MET A 1 -9.93 -10.21 17.21
N LEU A 2 -8.93 -9.42 17.62
CA LEU A 2 -8.43 -9.50 18.99
C LEU A 2 -9.53 -9.01 19.94
N PRO A 3 -9.68 -9.60 21.15
CA PRO A 3 -10.62 -9.11 22.14
C PRO A 3 -10.27 -7.66 22.54
N ASP A 4 -11.28 -6.85 22.88
CA ASP A 4 -11.20 -5.43 23.31
C ASP A 4 -10.83 -4.36 22.27
N VAL A 5 -10.82 -4.67 20.97
CA VAL A 5 -10.64 -3.63 19.95
C VAL A 5 -12.00 -3.15 19.42
N ASP A 6 -12.37 -1.90 19.75
CA ASP A 6 -13.47 -1.23 19.05
C ASP A 6 -13.08 -1.02 17.57
N GLY A 7 -13.66 -1.86 16.72
CA GLY A 7 -13.49 -1.81 15.26
C GLY A 7 -13.99 -0.52 14.61
N ARG A 8 -14.61 0.39 15.38
CA ARG A 8 -15.07 1.72 14.94
C ARG A 8 -14.11 2.85 15.29
N SER A 9 -12.99 2.59 15.96
CA SER A 9 -11.97 3.63 16.16
C SER A 9 -11.42 4.13 14.81
N ALA A 10 -10.98 5.39 14.76
CA ALA A 10 -10.38 5.95 13.54
C ALA A 10 -9.15 5.12 13.08
N ILE A 11 -8.38 4.61 14.05
CA ILE A 11 -7.25 3.70 13.83
C ILE A 11 -7.71 2.38 13.22
N ALA A 12 -8.76 1.76 13.75
CA ALA A 12 -9.28 0.50 13.21
C ALA A 12 -9.81 0.67 11.78
N ARG A 13 -10.46 1.81 11.48
CA ARG A 13 -10.88 2.15 10.10
C ARG A 13 -9.67 2.29 9.18
N ARG A 14 -8.68 3.10 9.57
CA ARG A 14 -7.49 3.33 8.75
C ARG A 14 -6.71 2.04 8.47
N LEU A 15 -6.57 1.18 9.49
CA LEU A 15 -5.97 -0.14 9.34
C LEU A 15 -6.70 -1.01 8.31
N LYS A 16 -8.04 -1.01 8.37
CA LYS A 16 -8.88 -1.74 7.42
C LYS A 16 -8.74 -1.17 6.00
N ASP A 17 -8.74 0.15 5.86
CA ASP A 17 -8.63 0.83 4.57
C ASP A 17 -7.31 0.48 3.88
N ILE A 18 -6.17 0.60 4.57
CA ILE A 18 -4.86 0.24 4.01
C ILE A 18 -4.80 -1.24 3.65
N THR A 19 -5.30 -2.11 4.53
CA THR A 19 -5.34 -3.56 4.27
C THR A 19 -6.16 -3.86 3.01
N SER A 20 -7.36 -3.29 2.89
CA SER A 20 -8.25 -3.51 1.75
C SER A 20 -7.67 -3.01 0.44
N SER A 21 -7.03 -1.83 0.44
CA SER A 21 -6.38 -1.29 -0.76
C SER A 21 -5.25 -2.19 -1.26
N ILE A 22 -4.37 -2.64 -0.36
CA ILE A 22 -3.26 -3.53 -0.75
C ILE A 22 -3.80 -4.88 -1.27
N LEU A 23 -4.83 -5.44 -0.64
CA LEU A 23 -5.42 -6.70 -1.13
C LEU A 23 -6.11 -6.53 -2.48
N ALA A 24 -6.75 -5.38 -2.73
CA ALA A 24 -7.32 -5.07 -4.04
C ALA A 24 -6.24 -5.03 -5.14
N ASP A 25 -5.09 -4.42 -4.86
CA ASP A 25 -3.94 -4.40 -5.79
C ASP A 25 -3.38 -5.81 -6.08
N GLN A 26 -3.58 -6.75 -5.15
CA GLN A 26 -3.16 -8.15 -5.27
C GLN A 26 -4.25 -9.05 -5.88
N GLY A 27 -5.34 -8.48 -6.40
CA GLY A 27 -6.43 -9.23 -7.04
C GLY A 27 -7.49 -9.78 -6.08
N GLY A 28 -7.44 -9.39 -4.80
CA GLY A 28 -8.40 -9.81 -3.78
C GLY A 28 -7.78 -10.63 -2.65
N ALA A 29 -8.49 -10.72 -1.53
CA ALA A 29 -8.03 -11.46 -0.35
C ALA A 29 -7.98 -12.98 -0.59
N ASP A 30 -8.89 -13.50 -1.42
CA ASP A 30 -9.00 -14.88 -1.87
C ASP A 30 -7.84 -15.30 -2.79
N GLN A 31 -7.20 -14.34 -3.46
CA GLN A 31 -6.02 -14.55 -4.31
C GLN A 31 -4.71 -14.50 -3.51
N CYS A 32 -4.77 -14.25 -2.19
CA CYS A 32 -3.60 -14.16 -1.33
C CYS A 32 -3.45 -15.39 -0.43
N SER A 33 -2.23 -15.93 -0.33
CA SER A 33 -1.90 -16.91 0.72
C SER A 33 -2.06 -16.30 2.11
N GLU A 34 -2.39 -17.11 3.12
CA GLU A 34 -2.50 -16.64 4.51
C GLU A 34 -1.21 -15.96 4.98
N SER A 35 -0.04 -16.49 4.59
CA SER A 35 1.26 -15.86 4.89
C SER A 35 1.38 -14.44 4.33
N ARG A 36 0.84 -14.18 3.13
CA ARG A 36 0.81 -12.84 2.53
C ARG A 36 -0.19 -11.95 3.26
N LEU A 37 -1.38 -12.46 3.60
CA LEU A 37 -2.37 -11.73 4.40
C LEU A 37 -1.78 -11.26 5.75
N GLN A 38 -0.97 -12.11 6.39
CA GLN A 38 -0.25 -11.78 7.62
C GLN A 38 0.77 -10.64 7.43
N LEU A 39 1.47 -10.57 6.30
CA LEU A 39 2.38 -9.47 5.97
C LEU A 39 1.63 -8.17 5.72
N VAL A 40 0.54 -8.22 4.94
CA VAL A 40 -0.30 -7.05 4.66
C VAL A 40 -0.85 -6.43 5.95
N ARG A 41 -1.35 -7.25 6.88
CA ARG A 41 -1.84 -6.76 8.18
C ARG A 41 -0.76 -6.05 9.01
N ARG A 42 0.48 -6.55 8.99
CA ARG A 42 1.62 -5.93 9.70
C ARG A 42 2.08 -4.65 9.01
N PHE A 43 2.06 -4.62 7.67
CA PHE A 43 2.34 -3.41 6.91
C PHE A 43 1.34 -2.32 7.25
N ALA A 44 0.03 -2.65 7.20
CA ALA A 44 -1.02 -1.69 7.54
C ALA A 44 -0.89 -1.17 8.98
N ALA A 45 -0.57 -2.03 9.94
CA ALA A 45 -0.36 -1.60 11.33
C ALA A 45 0.84 -0.65 11.46
N ALA A 46 1.97 -0.97 10.85
CA ALA A 46 3.15 -0.11 10.86
C ALA A 46 2.89 1.23 10.16
N ALA A 47 2.10 1.24 9.08
CA ALA A 47 1.73 2.45 8.35
C ALA A 47 0.86 3.37 9.22
N VAL A 48 -0.14 2.83 9.91
CA VAL A 48 -0.99 3.61 10.83
C VAL A 48 -0.20 4.17 12.01
N LEU A 49 0.82 3.46 12.49
CA LEU A 49 1.72 4.00 13.53
C LEU A 49 2.57 5.15 12.98
N ALA A 50 3.15 5.00 11.79
CA ALA A 50 3.92 6.06 11.14
C ALA A 50 3.05 7.30 10.87
N GLU A 51 1.83 7.13 10.36
CA GLU A 51 0.88 8.22 10.13
C GLU A 51 0.52 8.97 11.41
N GLN A 52 0.41 8.29 12.56
CA GLN A 52 0.16 8.94 13.85
C GLN A 52 1.37 9.79 14.28
N MET A 53 2.59 9.28 14.11
CA MET A 53 3.80 10.07 14.37
C MET A 53 3.90 11.27 13.44
N GLU A 54 3.65 11.08 12.15
CA GLU A 54 3.65 12.16 11.15
C GLU A 54 2.57 13.21 11.43
N SER A 55 1.40 12.80 11.91
CA SER A 55 0.36 13.71 12.38
C SER A 55 0.84 14.56 13.55
N ARG A 56 1.53 13.98 14.54
CA ARG A 56 2.11 14.73 15.66
C ARG A 56 3.18 15.72 15.18
N LEU A 57 4.08 15.25 14.31
CA LEU A 57 5.11 16.08 13.69
C LEU A 57 4.49 17.27 12.93
N ALA A 58 3.44 17.04 12.15
CA ALA A 58 2.73 18.10 11.40
C ALA A 58 2.05 19.14 12.31
N ASN A 59 1.70 18.76 13.54
CA ASN A 59 1.19 19.67 14.57
C ASN A 59 2.32 20.36 15.37
N GLY A 60 3.58 20.21 14.97
CA GLY A 60 4.74 20.82 15.63
C GLY A 60 5.19 20.10 16.90
N GLU A 61 4.67 18.91 17.17
CA GLU A 61 5.13 18.08 18.28
C GLU A 61 6.44 17.37 17.95
N GLN A 62 7.20 17.03 18.99
CA GLN A 62 8.35 16.15 18.85
C GLN A 62 7.90 14.69 18.70
N ILE A 63 8.59 13.98 17.81
CA ILE A 63 8.47 12.54 17.63
C ILE A 63 9.81 11.88 17.90
N ASP A 64 9.78 10.59 18.23
CA ASP A 64 10.99 9.78 18.22
C ASP A 64 11.40 9.49 16.77
N ILE A 65 12.48 10.14 16.32
CA ILE A 65 12.98 10.01 14.96
C ILE A 65 13.49 8.58 14.69
N GLN A 66 14.01 7.89 15.71
CA GLN A 66 14.54 6.54 15.55
C GLN A 66 13.40 5.52 15.41
N GLU A 67 12.34 5.68 16.20
CA GLU A 67 11.13 4.87 16.07
C GLU A 67 10.49 5.08 14.69
N HIS A 68 10.38 6.32 14.22
CA HIS A 68 9.84 6.62 12.89
C HIS A 68 10.68 6.01 11.77
N ALA A 69 12.01 6.17 11.83
CA ALA A 69 12.94 5.57 10.87
C ALA A 69 12.87 4.03 10.86
N LEU A 70 12.65 3.40 12.02
CA LEU A 70 12.45 1.95 12.13
C LEU A 70 11.13 1.52 11.48
N LEU A 71 10.05 2.28 11.66
CA LEU A 71 8.77 2.04 10.99
C LEU A 71 8.92 2.15 9.47
N CYS A 72 9.54 3.23 8.95
CA CYS A 72 9.81 3.39 7.51
C CYS A 72 10.64 2.22 6.95
N SER A 73 11.69 1.80 7.66
CA SER A 73 12.51 0.67 7.25
C SER A 73 11.73 -0.65 7.25
N THR A 74 10.83 -0.84 8.21
CA THR A 74 9.96 -2.02 8.30
C THR A 74 8.94 -2.03 7.17
N LEU A 75 8.32 -0.89 6.86
CA LEU A 75 7.40 -0.72 5.75
C LEU A 75 8.06 -1.09 4.41
N THR A 76 9.26 -0.57 4.14
CA THR A 76 10.01 -0.89 2.91
C THR A 76 10.25 -2.41 2.78
N ARG A 77 10.71 -3.07 3.85
CA ARG A 77 10.94 -4.52 3.84
C ARG A 77 9.65 -5.31 3.62
N LEU A 78 8.56 -4.92 4.27
CA LEU A 78 7.27 -5.58 4.12
C LEU A 78 6.69 -5.38 2.71
N ALA A 79 6.78 -4.17 2.14
CA ALA A 79 6.32 -3.88 0.79
C ALA A 79 7.05 -4.74 -0.27
N GLN A 80 8.37 -4.86 -0.15
CA GLN A 80 9.18 -5.74 -1.00
C GLN A 80 8.73 -7.20 -0.92
N ARG A 81 8.34 -7.68 0.28
CA ARG A 81 7.87 -9.07 0.47
C ARG A 81 6.44 -9.30 0.01
N ILE A 82 5.58 -8.29 0.11
CA ILE A 82 4.20 -8.36 -0.39
C ILE A 82 4.21 -8.43 -1.92
N GLY A 83 5.21 -7.82 -2.57
CA GLY A 83 5.28 -7.70 -4.02
C GLY A 83 4.56 -6.46 -4.53
N ILE A 84 4.57 -5.38 -3.74
CA ILE A 84 4.12 -4.04 -4.18
C ILE A 84 5.23 -3.45 -5.06
N GLU A 85 5.55 -4.13 -6.16
CA GLU A 85 6.41 -3.55 -7.18
C GLU A 85 5.55 -2.64 -8.05
N ARG A 86 6.03 -1.41 -8.28
CA ARG A 86 5.43 -0.51 -9.25
C ARG A 86 5.47 -1.21 -10.61
N ARG A 87 4.34 -1.75 -11.08
CA ARG A 87 4.23 -2.16 -12.50
C ARG A 87 4.44 -0.91 -13.34
N ALA A 88 5.53 -0.85 -14.09
CA ALA A 88 5.72 0.18 -15.09
C ALA A 88 4.52 0.10 -16.04
N ARG A 89 3.83 1.22 -16.27
CA ARG A 89 2.79 1.28 -17.31
C ARG A 89 3.48 0.98 -18.62
N ASP A 90 2.99 -0.01 -19.37
CA ASP A 90 3.44 -0.22 -20.73
C ASP A 90 3.10 1.03 -21.55
N VAL A 91 4.13 1.75 -21.97
CA VAL A 91 4.04 2.95 -22.82
C VAL A 91 4.52 2.65 -24.23
N THR A 92 4.60 1.38 -24.61
CA THR A 92 4.90 0.99 -25.99
C THR A 92 3.92 1.72 -26.91
N PRO A 93 4.41 2.65 -27.76
CA PRO A 93 3.55 3.29 -28.73
C PRO A 93 2.92 2.21 -29.61
N PRO A 94 1.64 2.36 -30.02
CA PRO A 94 1.06 1.43 -30.99
C PRO A 94 1.98 1.36 -32.23
N ASP A 95 2.05 0.18 -32.84
CA ASP A 95 2.88 -0.06 -34.02
C ASP A 95 2.68 1.09 -35.03
N PRO A 96 3.74 1.80 -35.45
CA PRO A 96 3.63 2.88 -36.44
C PRO A 96 2.87 2.46 -37.71
N LEU A 97 2.91 1.17 -38.06
CA LEU A 97 2.18 0.62 -39.20
C LEU A 97 0.67 0.46 -38.93
N GLN A 98 0.23 0.33 -37.68
CA GLN A 98 -1.21 0.37 -37.34
C GLN A 98 -1.78 1.78 -37.55
N TYR A 99 -1.06 2.83 -37.17
CA TYR A 99 -1.46 4.22 -37.42
C TYR A 99 -1.58 4.53 -38.92
N ALA A 100 -0.67 4.01 -39.73
CA ALA A 100 -0.69 4.20 -41.18
C ALA A 100 -1.85 3.46 -41.87
N ARG A 101 -2.34 2.34 -41.31
CA ARG A 101 -3.46 1.55 -41.87
C ARG A 101 -4.83 2.15 -41.55
N GLU A 102 -4.95 2.89 -40.45
CA GLU A 102 -6.19 3.58 -40.06
C GLU A 102 -6.36 4.94 -40.78
N TYR A 103 -5.31 5.44 -41.44
CA TYR A 103 -5.29 6.75 -42.10
C TYR A 103 -4.82 6.65 -43.56
N ASP A 104 -5.37 5.71 -44.32
CA ASP A 104 -5.29 5.75 -45.79
C ASP A 104 -6.64 6.20 -46.37
N PRO A 105 -6.84 7.52 -46.59
CA PRO A 105 -7.94 8.02 -47.39
C PRO A 105 -7.53 7.98 -48.87
N SER A 106 -7.71 6.83 -49.51
CA SER A 106 -7.65 6.68 -50.97
C SER A 106 -8.83 5.86 -51.49
#